data_AF-A1BH04-F1
#
_entry.id   AF-A1BH04-F1
#
_cell.length_a   1.000
_cell.length_b   1.000
_cell.length_c   1.000
_cell.angle_alpha   90.00
_cell.angle_beta   90.00
_cell.angle_gamma   90.00
#
_symmetry.space_group_name_H-M   'P 1'
#
loop_
_entity.id
_entity.type
_entity.pdbx_description
1 polymer ?
#
loop_
_entity_poly.entity_id
_entity_poly.type
_entity_poly.pdbx_seq_one_letter_code
_entity_poly.pdbx_strand_id
1 'polypeptide(L)'
;MKKYLFFLLLLMVFLAGCSDLMVFSDYDPQCNFTNYRSYRWSSSAKEKNEGDYLTQYPFVYSRITSAVDRELATKGFTLIASDEADFILNIHAHIDKRTVIRYRPQAYYPRHYSRRGGFWYDPWWSIGERESYLSSYEEETLVVDVVDARLSKLVWRGVAKGLVKQYRNADAMQADIDRTVSEILRDFPPGQGKK
;
A
#
# COMPACT_ATOMS: atom_id res chain seq x y z
N MET A 1 -22.17 34.52 -13.14
CA MET A 1 -21.22 33.63 -13.83
C MET A 1 -19.96 33.34 -12.99
N LYS A 2 -19.20 34.34 -12.51
CA LYS A 2 -18.00 34.12 -11.66
C LYS A 2 -18.25 33.31 -10.37
N LYS A 3 -19.40 33.48 -9.71
CA LYS A 3 -19.76 32.74 -8.47
C LYS A 3 -19.97 31.24 -8.70
N TYR A 4 -20.53 30.86 -9.86
CA TYR A 4 -20.71 29.45 -10.22
C TYR A 4 -19.39 28.82 -10.66
N LEU A 5 -18.51 29.58 -11.31
CA LEU A 5 -17.15 29.13 -11.67
C LEU A 5 -16.30 28.84 -10.42
N PHE A 6 -16.41 29.67 -9.38
CA PHE A 6 -15.75 29.44 -8.09
C PHE A 6 -16.29 28.19 -7.37
N PHE A 7 -17.62 28.00 -7.40
CA PHE A 7 -18.25 26.81 -6.81
C PHE A 7 -17.89 25.52 -7.54
N LEU A 8 -17.76 25.58 -8.88
CA LEU A 8 -17.36 24.45 -9.71
C LEU A 8 -15.87 24.09 -9.50
N LEU A 9 -15.01 25.09 -9.30
CA LEU A 9 -13.60 24.89 -8.96
C LEU A 9 -13.44 24.28 -7.56
N LEU A 10 -14.23 24.73 -6.58
CA LEU A 10 -14.27 24.18 -5.23
C LEU A 10 -14.75 22.72 -5.24
N LEU A 11 -15.76 22.40 -6.06
CA LEU A 11 -16.28 21.05 -6.20
C LEU A 11 -15.26 20.09 -6.85
N MET A 12 -14.45 20.56 -7.82
CA MET A 12 -13.38 19.74 -8.41
C MET A 12 -12.28 19.36 -7.42
N VAL A 13 -11.99 20.19 -6.41
CA VAL A 13 -11.02 19.85 -5.36
C VAL A 13 -11.53 18.71 -4.47
N PHE A 14 -12.84 18.62 -4.24
CA PHE A 14 -13.44 17.52 -3.48
C PHE A 14 -13.50 16.18 -4.25
N LEU A 15 -13.36 16.19 -5.57
CA LEU A 15 -13.29 14.95 -6.38
C LEU A 15 -11.87 14.38 -6.53
N ALA A 16 -10.86 14.97 -5.87
CA ALA A 16 -9.56 14.33 -5.71
C ALA A 16 -9.72 13.10 -4.82
N GLY A 17 -10.12 11.98 -5.43
CA GLY A 17 -10.47 10.75 -4.75
C GLY A 17 -9.36 10.26 -3.83
N CYS A 18 -9.72 9.94 -2.59
CA CYS A 18 -8.92 9.05 -1.76
C CYS A 18 -8.84 7.70 -2.48
N SER A 19 -7.73 7.41 -3.15
CA SER A 19 -7.32 6.02 -3.26
C SER A 19 -6.99 5.59 -1.82
N ASP A 20 -7.78 4.68 -1.26
CA ASP A 20 -7.50 4.12 0.05
C ASP A 20 -6.20 3.33 -0.05
N LEU A 21 -5.14 3.92 0.49
CA LEU A 21 -3.91 3.19 0.76
C LEU A 21 -4.22 2.25 1.91
N MET A 22 -4.13 0.96 1.66
CA MET A 22 -4.43 -0.06 2.65
C MET A 22 -3.19 -0.31 3.51
N VAL A 23 -3.26 0.16 4.76
CA VAL A 23 -2.19 0.03 5.75
C VAL A 23 -2.67 -0.77 6.96
N PHE A 24 -1.81 -1.66 7.45
CA PHE A 24 -2.02 -2.42 8.66
C PHE A 24 -0.77 -2.35 9.53
N SER A 25 -0.94 -2.35 10.85
CA SER A 25 0.17 -2.48 11.79
C SER A 25 -0.19 -3.45 12.91
N ASP A 26 0.79 -4.23 13.35
CA ASP A 26 0.68 -5.16 14.48
C ASP A 26 1.88 -4.96 15.43
N TYR A 27 1.69 -5.26 16.71
CA TYR A 27 2.69 -5.03 17.73
C TYR A 27 2.59 -6.01 18.90
N ASP A 28 3.70 -6.19 19.61
CA ASP A 28 3.75 -6.96 20.84
C ASP A 28 3.15 -6.14 22.01
N PRO A 29 2.00 -6.54 22.59
CA PRO A 29 1.35 -5.82 23.68
C PRO A 29 2.16 -5.85 24.99
N GLN A 30 3.15 -6.73 25.11
CA GLN A 30 4.05 -6.79 26.26
C GLN A 30 5.25 -5.84 26.13
N CYS A 31 5.50 -5.30 24.94
CA CYS A 31 6.60 -4.38 24.70
C CYS A 31 6.29 -2.97 25.21
N ASN A 32 7.23 -2.38 25.95
CA ASN A 32 7.13 -0.99 26.38
C ASN A 32 7.89 -0.04 25.43
N PHE A 33 7.16 0.52 24.47
CA PHE A 33 7.70 1.45 23.47
C PHE A 33 8.07 2.84 24.04
N THR A 34 7.67 3.19 25.26
CA THR A 34 7.97 4.53 25.82
C THR A 34 9.45 4.76 26.05
N ASN A 35 10.24 3.69 26.11
CA ASN A 35 11.68 3.73 26.37
C ASN A 35 12.52 3.89 25.10
N TYR A 36 11.92 3.74 23.92
CA TYR A 36 12.64 3.86 22.67
C TYR A 36 12.89 5.33 22.31
N ARG A 37 14.13 5.66 21.97
CA ARG A 37 14.57 7.01 21.59
C ARG A 37 15.49 7.00 20.38
N SER A 38 16.23 5.92 20.20
CA SER A 38 17.22 5.77 19.14
C SER A 38 16.95 4.54 18.31
N TYR A 39 17.34 4.60 17.04
CA TYR A 39 17.26 3.46 16.15
C TYR A 39 18.48 3.38 15.25
N ARG A 40 18.66 2.19 14.67
CA ARG A 40 19.61 1.98 13.59
C ARG A 40 18.98 1.15 12.49
N TRP A 41 19.48 1.32 11.27
CA TRP A 41 19.13 0.43 10.17
C TRP A 41 19.80 -0.94 10.39
N SER A 42 19.10 -2.01 10.00
CA SER A 42 19.66 -3.35 10.03
C SER A 42 20.87 -3.43 9.10
N SER A 43 21.98 -3.99 9.59
CA SER A 43 23.16 -4.31 8.77
C SER A 43 22.85 -5.38 7.72
N SER A 44 21.89 -6.26 8.03
CA SER A 44 21.37 -7.30 7.12
C SER A 44 20.27 -6.80 6.16
N ALA A 45 19.95 -5.50 6.14
CA ALA A 45 19.16 -4.94 5.03
C ALA A 45 19.86 -5.10 3.65
N LYS A 46 21.16 -5.44 3.65
CA LYS A 46 21.94 -5.84 2.47
C LYS A 46 22.03 -7.36 2.26
N GLU A 47 21.65 -8.17 3.24
CA GLU A 47 21.56 -9.63 3.09
C GLU A 47 20.29 -9.93 2.31
N LYS A 48 20.49 -10.02 1.00
CA LYS A 48 19.51 -10.24 -0.05
C LYS A 48 18.60 -11.42 0.31
N ASN A 49 17.41 -11.15 0.83
CA ASN A 49 16.31 -12.09 0.71
C ASN A 49 16.06 -12.27 -0.78
N GLU A 50 16.38 -13.45 -1.33
CA GLU A 50 16.08 -13.77 -2.73
C GLU A 50 14.58 -13.57 -2.97
N GLY A 51 14.23 -12.51 -3.70
CA GLY A 51 12.84 -12.10 -3.93
C GLY A 51 12.42 -10.74 -3.37
N ASP A 52 13.25 -10.07 -2.55
CA ASP A 52 12.98 -8.70 -2.12
C ASP A 52 13.15 -7.72 -3.29
N TYR A 53 12.08 -7.01 -3.63
CA TYR A 53 12.09 -6.02 -4.68
C TYR A 53 13.11 -4.91 -4.40
N LEU A 54 13.26 -4.47 -3.15
CA LEU A 54 14.14 -3.34 -2.82
C LEU A 54 15.62 -3.62 -3.11
N THR A 55 16.02 -4.90 -3.11
CA THR A 55 17.38 -5.33 -3.48
C THR A 55 17.69 -5.01 -4.96
N GLN A 56 16.69 -5.02 -5.82
CA GLN A 56 16.84 -4.76 -7.27
C GLN A 56 16.77 -3.26 -7.60
N TYR A 57 16.22 -2.43 -6.71
CA TYR A 57 15.95 -1.02 -6.94
C TYR A 57 16.57 -0.13 -5.85
N PRO A 58 17.90 0.06 -5.84
CA PRO A 58 18.61 0.77 -4.77
C PRO A 58 18.19 2.23 -4.59
N PHE A 59 17.77 2.90 -5.67
CA PHE A 59 17.24 4.26 -5.58
C PHE A 59 15.88 4.33 -4.87
N VAL A 60 15.03 3.31 -5.07
CA VAL A 60 13.73 3.21 -4.38
C VAL A 60 13.97 2.92 -2.90
N TYR A 61 14.87 1.97 -2.60
CA TYR A 61 15.30 1.70 -1.23
C TYR A 61 15.77 2.97 -0.52
N SER A 62 16.69 3.74 -1.14
CA SER A 62 17.21 4.99 -0.56
C SER A 62 16.13 6.05 -0.33
N ARG A 63 15.13 6.15 -1.22
CA ARG A 63 14.00 7.08 -1.03
C ARG A 63 13.12 6.66 0.14
N ILE A 64 12.84 5.37 0.27
CA ILE A 64 12.06 4.81 1.39
C ILE A 64 12.78 5.00 2.72
N THR A 65 14.06 4.63 2.82
CA THR A 65 14.83 4.83 4.06
C THR A 65 14.88 6.30 4.45
N SER A 66 15.11 7.19 3.49
CA SER A 66 15.13 8.64 3.75
C SER A 66 13.77 9.17 4.22
N ALA A 67 12.67 8.65 3.66
CA ALA A 67 11.32 9.02 4.10
C ALA A 67 11.03 8.51 5.51
N VAL A 68 11.44 7.28 5.83
CA VAL A 68 11.32 6.69 7.17
C VAL A 68 12.14 7.50 8.18
N ASP A 69 13.36 7.88 7.82
CA ASP A 69 14.23 8.68 8.68
C ASP A 69 13.59 10.04 9.02
N ARG A 70 13.01 10.71 8.02
CA ARG A 70 12.28 11.97 8.23
C ARG A 70 11.08 11.78 9.15
N GLU A 71 10.26 10.76 8.92
CA GLU A 71 9.04 10.51 9.71
C GLU A 71 9.35 10.09 11.15
N LEU A 72 10.41 9.31 11.37
CA LEU A 72 10.84 8.96 12.73
C LEU A 72 11.46 10.16 13.46
N ALA A 73 12.16 11.04 12.74
CA ALA A 73 12.66 12.28 13.31
C ALA A 73 11.52 13.22 13.75
N THR A 74 10.41 13.32 13.00
CA THR A 74 9.24 14.11 13.44
C THR A 74 8.58 13.54 14.70
N LYS A 75 8.73 12.23 14.92
CA LYS A 75 8.28 11.50 16.12
C LYS A 75 9.29 11.52 17.28
N GLY A 76 10.44 12.19 17.11
CA GLY A 76 11.45 12.40 18.15
C GLY A 76 12.46 11.26 18.31
N PHE A 77 12.54 10.34 17.34
CA PHE A 77 13.58 9.31 17.33
C PHE A 77 14.86 9.81 16.68
N THR A 78 16.00 9.29 17.11
CA THR A 78 17.33 9.65 16.58
C THR A 78 18.00 8.46 15.93
N LEU A 79 18.47 8.62 14.69
CA LEU A 79 19.30 7.63 14.03
C LEU A 79 20.70 7.61 14.66
N ILE A 80 21.15 6.44 15.12
CA ILE A 80 22.52 6.23 15.59
C ILE A 80 23.16 5.05 14.85
N ALA A 81 24.46 5.12 14.58
CA ALA A 81 25.19 4.06 13.89
C ALA A 81 25.74 2.97 14.85
N SER A 82 25.56 3.15 16.16
CA SER A 82 26.07 2.28 17.21
C SER A 82 25.12 1.11 17.48
N ASP A 83 25.66 -0.02 17.96
CA ASP A 83 24.87 -1.14 18.48
C ASP A 83 24.12 -0.80 19.79
N GLU A 84 24.32 0.40 20.33
CA GLU A 84 23.57 0.93 21.48
C GLU A 84 22.16 1.41 21.12
N ALA A 85 21.73 1.29 19.85
CA ALA A 85 20.39 1.70 19.43
C ALA A 85 19.31 0.94 20.18
N ASP A 86 18.20 1.61 20.53
CA ASP A 86 17.12 0.94 21.27
C ASP A 86 16.39 -0.10 20.40
N PHE A 87 16.26 0.19 19.10
CA PHE A 87 15.66 -0.72 18.14
C PHE A 87 16.34 -0.69 16.77
N ILE A 88 16.13 -1.76 16.03
CA ILE A 88 16.65 -1.97 14.67
C ILE A 88 15.47 -1.90 13.71
N LEU A 89 15.64 -1.13 12.63
CA LEU A 89 14.70 -1.09 11.52
C LEU A 89 15.11 -2.03 10.41
N ASN A 90 14.13 -2.78 9.92
CA ASN A 90 14.27 -3.55 8.70
C ASN A 90 13.14 -3.19 7.73
N ILE A 91 13.46 -3.04 6.45
CA ILE A 91 12.47 -2.78 5.40
C ILE A 91 12.65 -3.79 4.29
N HIS A 92 11.53 -4.29 3.78
CA HIS A 92 11.51 -5.20 2.65
C HIS A 92 10.25 -4.97 1.83
N ALA A 93 10.32 -5.24 0.52
CA ALA A 93 9.15 -5.18 -0.34
C ALA A 93 8.97 -6.46 -1.15
N HIS A 94 7.71 -6.85 -1.31
CA HIS A 94 7.32 -8.01 -2.08
C HIS A 94 6.34 -7.62 -3.19
N ILE A 95 6.48 -8.19 -4.38
CA ILE A 95 5.50 -8.05 -5.46
C ILE A 95 4.92 -9.42 -5.77
N ASP A 96 3.63 -9.61 -5.48
CA ASP A 96 2.92 -10.87 -5.77
C ASP A 96 1.99 -10.70 -6.98
N LYS A 97 2.09 -11.58 -7.98
CA LYS A 97 1.21 -11.55 -9.17
C LYS A 97 -0.05 -12.39 -8.89
N ARG A 98 -1.15 -11.73 -8.55
CA ARG A 98 -2.44 -12.37 -8.30
C ARG A 98 -3.27 -12.39 -9.58
N THR A 99 -3.66 -13.59 -10.02
CA THR A 99 -4.64 -13.75 -11.10
C THR A 99 -6.00 -14.05 -10.50
N VAL A 100 -6.97 -13.16 -10.71
CA VAL A 100 -8.37 -13.39 -10.34
C VAL A 100 -9.21 -13.63 -11.58
N ILE A 101 -10.05 -14.66 -11.52
CA ILE A 101 -11.05 -14.93 -12.54
C ILE A 101 -12.22 -13.98 -12.27
N ARG A 102 -12.47 -13.04 -13.18
CA ARG A 102 -13.65 -12.16 -13.13
C ARG A 102 -14.70 -12.68 -14.10
N TYR A 103 -15.96 -12.56 -13.72
CA TYR A 103 -17.10 -12.94 -14.56
C TYR A 103 -17.78 -11.68 -15.08
N ARG A 104 -17.97 -11.57 -16.39
CA ARG A 104 -18.87 -10.56 -16.97
C ARG A 104 -20.25 -11.20 -17.16
N PRO A 105 -21.32 -10.67 -16.55
CA PRO A 105 -22.67 -11.07 -16.91
C PRO A 105 -22.98 -10.50 -18.30
N GLN A 106 -23.03 -11.35 -19.32
CA GLN A 106 -23.48 -10.96 -20.66
C GLN A 106 -24.97 -11.26 -20.78
N ALA A 107 -25.79 -10.22 -20.93
CA ALA A 107 -27.20 -10.40 -21.26
C ALA A 107 -27.29 -10.83 -22.73
N TYR A 108 -27.66 -12.09 -22.97
CA TYR A 108 -27.93 -12.60 -24.30
C TYR A 108 -29.44 -12.55 -24.55
N TYR A 109 -29.86 -11.93 -25.66
CA TYR A 109 -31.26 -11.91 -26.08
C TYR A 109 -31.41 -12.76 -27.35
N PRO A 110 -31.84 -14.03 -27.25
CA PRO A 110 -32.05 -14.86 -28.41
C PRO A 110 -33.19 -14.29 -29.26
N ARG A 111 -32.90 -14.02 -30.54
CA ARG A 111 -33.89 -13.59 -31.53
C ARG A 111 -34.49 -14.83 -32.18
N HIS A 112 -35.72 -15.19 -31.82
CA HIS A 112 -36.41 -16.34 -32.40
C HIS A 112 -37.17 -15.94 -33.67
N TYR A 113 -37.00 -16.71 -34.75
CA TYR A 113 -37.76 -16.55 -35.99
C TYR A 113 -38.94 -17.51 -35.99
N SER A 114 -40.16 -16.99 -36.00
CA SER A 114 -41.35 -17.83 -36.12
C SER A 114 -41.59 -18.21 -37.58
N ARG A 115 -42.08 -19.44 -37.80
CA ARG A 115 -42.42 -19.98 -39.13
C ARG A 115 -43.55 -19.21 -39.85
N ARG A 116 -44.12 -18.19 -39.21
CA ARG A 116 -45.19 -17.30 -39.71
C ARG A 116 -44.71 -15.87 -40.03
N GLY A 117 -43.39 -15.63 -40.06
CA GLY A 117 -42.81 -14.38 -40.56
C GLY A 117 -42.75 -13.21 -39.57
N GLY A 118 -42.87 -13.49 -38.26
CA GLY A 118 -42.74 -12.47 -37.21
C GLY A 118 -41.54 -12.72 -36.31
N PHE A 119 -40.80 -11.64 -35.98
CA PHE A 119 -39.82 -11.61 -34.90
C PHE A 119 -40.53 -11.31 -33.58
N TRP A 120 -40.31 -12.14 -32.56
CA TRP A 120 -40.80 -11.89 -31.20
C TRP A 120 -39.63 -11.97 -30.22
N TYR A 121 -39.65 -11.11 -29.20
CA TYR A 121 -38.69 -11.10 -28.10
C TYR A 121 -39.25 -11.94 -26.95
N ASP A 122 -38.49 -12.94 -26.50
CA ASP A 122 -38.84 -13.71 -25.31
C ASP A 122 -38.40 -12.93 -24.05
N PRO A 123 -39.32 -12.58 -23.13
CA PRO A 123 -39.00 -11.81 -21.93
C PRO A 123 -38.51 -12.69 -20.77
N TRP A 124 -38.45 -14.02 -20.92
CA TRP A 124 -37.91 -14.91 -19.88
C TRP A 124 -36.38 -14.91 -19.89
N TRP A 125 -35.81 -14.80 -18.70
CA TRP A 125 -34.40 -14.55 -18.42
C TRP A 125 -33.46 -15.57 -19.10
N SER A 126 -32.98 -15.23 -20.30
CA SER A 126 -31.86 -15.92 -20.93
C SER A 126 -30.59 -15.54 -20.19
N ILE A 127 -30.11 -16.45 -19.33
CA ILE A 127 -28.78 -16.37 -18.75
C ILE A 127 -27.80 -16.82 -19.85
N GLY A 128 -27.22 -15.84 -20.55
CA GLY A 128 -26.12 -16.08 -21.49
C GLY A 128 -24.91 -16.68 -20.79
N GLU A 129 -24.04 -17.35 -21.58
CA GLU A 129 -22.79 -17.93 -21.09
C GLU A 129 -21.97 -16.87 -20.32
N ARG A 130 -21.45 -17.27 -19.16
CA ARG A 130 -20.58 -16.41 -18.36
C ARG A 130 -19.19 -16.40 -18.99
N GLU A 131 -18.86 -15.35 -19.73
CA GLU A 131 -17.50 -15.14 -20.17
C GLU A 131 -16.63 -14.83 -18.93
N SER A 132 -15.72 -15.76 -18.61
CA SER A 132 -14.72 -15.57 -17.57
C SER A 132 -13.46 -14.99 -18.23
N TYR A 133 -12.94 -13.91 -17.66
CA TYR A 133 -11.66 -13.36 -18.08
C TYR A 133 -10.68 -13.37 -16.91
N LEU A 134 -9.43 -13.65 -17.22
CA LEU A 134 -8.33 -13.58 -16.27
C LEU A 134 -7.93 -12.12 -16.11
N SER A 135 -8.09 -11.60 -14.90
CA SER A 135 -7.58 -10.29 -14.50
C SER A 135 -6.39 -10.53 -13.59
N SER A 136 -5.18 -10.25 -14.08
CA SER A 136 -3.98 -10.26 -13.23
C SER A 136 -3.76 -8.88 -12.61
N TYR A 137 -3.44 -8.82 -11.32
CA TYR A 137 -2.97 -7.61 -10.64
C TYR A 137 -1.75 -7.94 -9.79
N GLU A 138 -0.82 -6.99 -9.71
CA GLU A 138 0.35 -7.08 -8.84
C GLU A 138 0.00 -6.50 -7.48
N GLU A 139 0.20 -7.28 -6.42
CA GLU A 139 0.08 -6.84 -5.03
C GLU A 139 1.48 -6.52 -4.51
N GLU A 140 1.80 -5.24 -4.56
CA GLU A 140 3.06 -4.69 -4.08
C GLU A 140 2.92 -4.37 -2.59
N THR A 141 3.76 -4.94 -1.75
CA THR A 141 3.69 -4.75 -0.30
C THR A 141 5.00 -4.18 0.20
N LEU A 142 4.96 -3.06 0.93
CA LEU A 142 6.07 -2.58 1.74
C LEU A 142 5.84 -3.00 3.18
N VAL A 143 6.88 -3.55 3.79
CA VAL A 143 6.89 -3.91 5.21
C VAL A 143 8.00 -3.12 5.90
N VAL A 144 7.66 -2.57 7.07
CA VAL A 144 8.58 -1.91 8.00
C VAL A 144 8.54 -2.68 9.31
N ASP A 145 9.66 -3.24 9.71
CA ASP A 145 9.82 -4.01 10.93
C ASP A 145 10.65 -3.23 11.95
N VAL A 146 10.19 -3.25 13.20
CA VAL A 146 10.90 -2.73 14.36
C VAL A 146 11.26 -3.91 15.25
N VAL A 147 12.56 -4.12 15.43
CA VAL A 147 13.12 -5.20 16.25
C VAL A 147 13.77 -4.59 17.49
N ASP A 148 13.40 -5.03 18.70
CA ASP A 148 14.09 -4.61 19.92
C ASP A 148 15.55 -5.07 19.84
N ALA A 149 16.48 -4.13 19.94
CA ALA A 149 17.90 -4.40 19.71
C ALA A 149 18.51 -5.29 20.82
N ARG A 150 17.98 -5.22 22.04
CA ARG A 150 18.48 -5.98 23.20
C ARG A 150 17.96 -7.40 23.18
N LEU A 151 16.69 -7.57 22.82
CA LEU A 151 16.02 -8.87 22.83
C LEU A 151 16.10 -9.58 21.47
N SER A 152 16.54 -8.90 20.41
CA SER A 152 16.50 -9.40 19.02
C SER A 152 15.11 -9.93 18.63
N LYS A 153 14.06 -9.26 19.10
CA LYS A 153 12.67 -9.68 18.94
C LYS A 153 11.90 -8.68 18.08
N LEU A 154 11.14 -9.14 17.10
CA LEU A 154 10.17 -8.31 16.38
C LEU A 154 9.11 -7.82 17.38
N VAL A 155 9.02 -6.51 17.56
CA VAL A 155 8.08 -5.89 18.51
C VAL A 155 6.99 -5.09 17.81
N TRP A 156 7.23 -4.60 16.59
CA TRP A 156 6.22 -3.91 15.79
C TRP A 156 6.46 -4.14 14.30
N ARG A 157 5.37 -4.23 13.53
CA ARG A 157 5.39 -4.34 12.07
C ARG A 157 4.31 -3.46 11.46
N GLY A 158 4.69 -2.67 10.46
CA GLY A 158 3.78 -1.93 9.61
C GLY A 158 3.83 -2.44 8.18
N VAL A 159 2.67 -2.51 7.53
CA VAL A 159 2.51 -3.08 6.18
C VAL A 159 1.62 -2.15 5.36
N ALA A 160 2.07 -1.76 4.17
CA ALA A 160 1.25 -1.06 3.19
C ALA A 160 1.19 -1.80 1.86
N LYS A 161 0.00 -1.86 1.27
CA LYS A 161 -0.23 -2.42 -0.06
C LYS A 161 -0.31 -1.31 -1.11
N GLY A 162 0.34 -1.50 -2.25
CA GLY A 162 0.29 -0.63 -3.43
C GLY A 162 1.40 0.42 -3.56
N LEU A 163 2.49 0.32 -2.78
CA LEU A 163 3.58 1.31 -2.79
C LEU A 163 4.43 1.26 -4.07
N VAL A 164 4.74 0.05 -4.55
CA VAL A 164 5.90 -0.18 -5.42
C VAL A 164 5.51 -0.33 -6.88
N LYS A 165 4.75 0.64 -7.39
CA LYS A 165 4.32 0.65 -8.79
C LYS A 165 5.37 1.28 -9.68
N GLN A 166 5.27 1.03 -10.99
CA GLN A 166 6.05 1.78 -11.96
C GLN A 166 5.52 3.22 -12.07
N TYR A 167 6.35 4.20 -11.70
CA TYR A 167 6.02 5.61 -11.85
C TYR A 167 6.59 6.20 -13.14
N ARG A 168 5.84 7.13 -13.74
CA ARG A 168 6.28 7.86 -14.94
C ARG A 168 7.22 9.03 -14.63
N ASN A 169 7.19 9.55 -13.40
CA ASN A 169 8.05 10.65 -12.95
C ASN A 169 8.56 10.40 -11.53
N ALA A 170 9.68 11.02 -11.18
CA ALA A 170 10.32 10.84 -9.88
C ALA A 170 9.58 11.56 -8.74
N ASP A 171 8.93 12.69 -9.03
CA ASP A 171 8.26 13.50 -8.00
C ASP A 171 6.98 12.83 -7.49
N ALA A 172 6.17 12.23 -8.38
CA ALA A 172 4.99 11.48 -7.94
C ALA A 172 5.39 10.21 -7.19
N MET A 173 6.49 9.55 -7.58
CA MET A 173 7.05 8.44 -6.81
C MET A 173 7.43 8.90 -5.40
N GLN A 174 8.15 10.01 -5.29
CA GLN A 174 8.57 10.54 -3.99
C GLN A 174 7.37 10.88 -3.11
N ALA A 175 6.37 11.57 -3.67
CA ALA A 175 5.15 11.92 -2.95
C ALA A 175 4.37 10.69 -2.45
N ASP A 176 4.29 9.63 -3.25
CA ASP A 176 3.59 8.40 -2.85
C ASP A 176 4.38 7.61 -1.81
N ILE A 177 5.72 7.61 -1.89
CA ILE A 177 6.60 7.06 -0.85
C ILE A 177 6.40 7.81 0.46
N ASP A 178 6.46 9.14 0.44
CA ASP A 178 6.30 9.96 1.65
C ASP A 178 4.92 9.75 2.28
N ARG A 179 3.85 9.74 1.46
CA ARG A 179 2.48 9.43 1.92
C ARG A 179 2.42 8.05 2.56
N THR A 180 2.96 7.04 1.91
CA THR A 180 2.83 5.67 2.38
C THR A 180 3.64 5.41 3.65
N VAL A 181 4.86 5.93 3.73
CA VAL A 181 5.67 5.84 4.95
C VAL A 181 4.99 6.54 6.12
N SER A 182 4.44 7.74 5.88
CA SER A 182 3.69 8.47 6.91
C SER A 182 2.48 7.68 7.41
N GLU A 183 1.71 7.05 6.52
CA GLU A 183 0.57 6.20 6.91
C GLU A 183 1.01 4.91 7.63
N ILE A 184 2.09 4.25 7.18
CA ILE A 184 2.66 3.07 7.86
C ILE A 184 3.05 3.40 9.30
N LEU A 185 3.74 4.52 9.49
CA LEU A 185 4.28 4.91 10.79
C LEU A 185 3.30 5.75 11.62
N ARG A 186 2.10 6.05 11.09
CA ARG A 186 1.11 6.92 11.73
C ARG A 186 0.86 6.54 13.18
N ASP A 187 0.62 5.25 13.41
CA ASP A 187 0.23 4.69 14.71
C ASP A 187 1.45 4.13 15.49
N PHE A 188 2.67 4.34 14.98
CA PHE A 188 3.92 4.03 15.68
C PHE A 188 4.47 5.27 16.42
N PRO A 189 5.01 5.11 17.65
CA PRO A 189 4.94 3.92 18.50
C PRO A 189 3.53 3.68 19.07
N PRO A 190 3.09 2.43 19.21
CA PRO A 190 1.79 2.12 19.79
C PRO A 190 1.74 2.51 21.27
N GLY A 191 0.54 2.85 21.77
CA GLY A 191 0.33 3.22 23.16
C GLY A 191 0.71 4.66 23.52
N GLN A 192 1.22 5.46 22.57
CA GLN A 192 1.27 6.91 22.72
C GLN A 192 -0.05 7.51 22.27
N GLY A 193 -1.02 7.48 23.19
CA GLY A 193 -2.33 8.10 22.96
C GLY A 193 -2.17 9.54 22.49
N LYS A 194 -2.92 9.90 21.44
CA LYS A 194 -3.10 11.29 21.00
C LYS A 194 -3.43 12.13 22.24
N LYS A 195 -2.52 13.02 22.64
CA LYS A 195 -2.88 14.14 23.53
C LYS A 195 -3.68 15.15 22.74
#